data_AF-A0A2A4R6V0-F1
#
_entry.id   AF-A0A2A4R6V0-F1
#
_cell.length_a   1.000
_cell.length_b   1.000
_cell.length_c   1.000
_cell.angle_alpha   90.00
_cell.angle_beta   90.00
_cell.angle_gamma   90.00
#
_symmetry.space_group_name_H-M   'P 1'
#
loop_
_entity.id
_entity.type
_entity.pdbx_description
1 polymer ?
#
loop_
_entity_poly.entity_id
_entity_poly.type
_entity_poly.pdbx_seq_one_letter_code
_entity_poly.pdbx_strand_id
1 'polypeptide(L)'
;MLIHHRQPFSSFGLLDYDQAPVGLFTVLSINEPVGDCAAYQGVGPFNSDEAMIERIKAGGQKISEEDAKDRFPEIEEMGLRYRR
;
A
#
# COMPACT_ATOMS: atom_id res chain seq x y z
N MET A 1 1.19 -13.74 1.71
CA MET A 1 2.01 -12.88 0.83
C MET A 1 1.71 -11.40 1.04
N LEU A 2 2.69 -10.49 0.88
CA LEU A 2 2.47 -9.04 0.80
C LEU A 2 2.89 -8.50 -0.58
N ILE A 3 2.03 -7.71 -1.20
CA ILE A 3 2.33 -6.97 -2.44
C ILE A 3 2.21 -5.49 -2.12
N HIS A 4 3.09 -4.65 -2.68
CA HIS A 4 3.03 -3.21 -2.43
C HIS A 4 3.37 -2.39 -3.66
N HIS A 5 2.71 -1.24 -3.76
CA HIS A 5 3.03 -0.18 -4.71
C HIS A 5 3.47 1.05 -3.94
N ARG A 6 4.45 1.76 -4.50
CA ARG A 6 4.89 3.07 -4.00
C ARG A 6 4.75 4.10 -5.12
N GLN A 7 4.17 5.24 -4.80
CA GLN A 7 4.09 6.39 -5.69
C GLN A 7 4.74 7.58 -4.98
N PRO A 8 5.66 8.30 -5.64
CA PRO A 8 6.24 9.49 -5.03
C PRO A 8 5.13 10.54 -4.88
N PHE A 9 5.07 11.19 -3.72
CA PHE A 9 4.34 12.45 -3.65
C PHE A 9 5.17 13.51 -4.36
N SER A 10 4.58 14.15 -5.37
CA SER A 10 5.10 15.43 -5.86
C SER A 10 5.12 16.38 -4.68
N SER A 11 6.32 16.80 -4.26
CA SER A 11 6.50 17.80 -3.22
C SER A 11 5.58 18.98 -3.53
N PHE A 12 4.72 19.35 -2.57
CA PHE A 12 4.08 20.67 -2.61
C PHE A 12 5.26 21.64 -2.68
N GLY A 13 5.48 22.28 -3.83
CA GLY A 13 6.70 23.02 -4.18
C GLY A 13 6.98 24.23 -3.30
N LEU A 14 7.18 23.98 -2.01
CA LEU A 14 7.31 24.95 -0.92
C LEU A 14 8.73 24.98 -0.35
N LEU A 15 9.56 23.94 -0.59
CA LEU A 15 10.90 23.87 -0.04
C LEU A 15 11.90 23.31 -1.07
N ASP A 16 12.88 24.13 -1.43
CA ASP A 16 13.97 23.82 -2.38
C ASP A 16 15.06 22.91 -1.78
N TYR A 17 15.01 22.58 -0.50
CA TYR A 17 16.06 21.82 0.19
C TYR A 17 15.47 20.97 1.33
N ASP A 18 15.90 19.71 1.42
CA ASP A 18 15.86 18.83 2.61
C ASP A 18 14.55 18.15 3.07
N GLN A 19 13.70 17.65 2.17
CA GLN A 19 12.78 16.57 2.56
C GLN A 19 13.06 15.31 1.75
N ALA A 20 13.50 14.26 2.45
CA ALA A 20 13.61 12.92 1.87
C ALA A 20 12.29 12.61 1.15
N PRO A 21 12.33 12.15 -0.12
CA PRO A 21 11.12 11.97 -0.90
C PRO A 21 10.14 11.13 -0.09
N VAL A 22 8.93 11.64 0.13
CA VAL A 22 7.86 10.88 0.76
C VAL A 22 7.06 10.19 -0.32
N GLY A 23 6.68 8.95 -0.06
CA GLY A 23 5.88 8.12 -0.95
C GLY A 23 4.53 7.80 -0.33
N LEU A 24 3.52 7.73 -1.18
CA LEU A 24 2.28 7.02 -0.90
C LEU A 24 2.53 5.53 -1.13
N PHE A 25 2.40 4.75 -0.07
CA PHE A 25 2.48 3.31 -0.12
C PHE A 25 1.08 2.73 -0.08
N THR A 26 0.81 1.80 -0.98
CA THR A 26 -0.38 0.96 -0.94
C THR A 26 0.10 -0.47 -0.79
N VAL A 27 -0.42 -1.19 0.19
CA VAL A 27 0.04 -2.53 0.61
C VAL A 27 -1.15 -3.48 0.60
N LEU A 28 -1.10 -4.50 -0.25
CA LEU A 28 -2.02 -5.61 -0.26
C LEU A 28 -1.50 -6.74 0.62
N SER A 29 -2.28 -7.10 1.65
CA SER A 29 -2.03 -8.23 2.50
C SER A 29 -2.89 -9.42 2.09
N ILE A 30 -2.26 -10.49 1.62
CA ILE A 30 -2.93 -11.70 1.14
C ILE A 30 -2.74 -12.82 2.15
N ASN A 31 -3.86 -13.39 2.60
CA ASN A 31 -3.94 -14.58 3.43
C ASN A 31 -4.26 -15.78 2.55
N GLU A 32 -3.21 -16.41 2.00
CA GLU A 32 -3.31 -17.56 1.09
C GLU A 32 -4.07 -18.75 1.69
N PRO A 33 -3.89 -19.13 2.97
CA PRO A 33 -4.65 -20.23 3.57
C PRO A 33 -6.18 -20.05 3.52
N VAL A 34 -6.68 -18.82 3.59
CA VAL A 34 -8.12 -18.52 3.63
C VAL A 34 -8.64 -18.04 2.27
N GLY A 35 -7.75 -17.58 1.39
CA GLY A 35 -8.12 -16.95 0.12
C GLY A 35 -8.67 -15.55 0.30
N ASP A 36 -8.25 -14.84 1.35
CA ASP A 36 -8.70 -13.49 1.66
C ASP A 36 -7.60 -12.46 1.42
N CYS A 37 -7.99 -11.21 1.16
CA CYS A 37 -7.07 -10.08 1.11
C CYS A 37 -7.63 -8.80 1.74
N ALA A 38 -6.73 -7.88 2.09
CA ALA A 38 -7.06 -6.52 2.49
C ALA A 38 -5.94 -5.57 2.04
N ALA A 39 -6.30 -4.39 1.55
CA ALA A 39 -5.34 -3.38 1.13
C ALA A 39 -5.34 -2.17 2.07
N TYR A 40 -4.15 -1.64 2.32
CA TYR A 40 -3.88 -0.54 3.24
C TYR A 40 -3.05 0.52 2.57
N GLN A 41 -3.31 1.77 2.89
CA GLN A 41 -2.60 2.91 2.38
C GLN A 41 -1.95 3.69 3.52
N GLY A 42 -0.73 4.16 3.29
CA GLY A 42 0.01 4.96 4.26
C GLY A 42 1.07 5.81 3.59
N VAL A 43 1.54 6.83 4.31
CA VAL A 43 2.59 7.74 3.83
C VAL A 43 3.87 7.43 4.59
N GLY A 44 5.00 7.46 3.89
CA GLY A 44 6.29 7.21 4.50
C GLY A 44 7.46 7.67 3.65
N PRO A 45 8.70 7.61 4.16
CA PRO A 45 9.88 7.89 3.35
C PRO A 45 9.98 6.92 2.16
N PHE A 46 10.41 7.39 1.00
CA PHE A 46 10.42 6.61 -0.24
C PHE A 46 11.49 5.50 -0.26
N ASN A 47 12.59 5.72 0.47
CA ASN A 47 13.68 4.76 0.65
C ASN A 47 13.44 3.79 1.83
N SER A 48 12.19 3.44 2.13
CA SER A 48 11.87 2.60 3.28
C SER A 48 11.92 1.10 2.98
N ASP A 49 12.25 0.34 4.02
CA ASP A 49 12.38 -1.13 3.99
C ASP A 49 11.06 -1.87 4.29
N GLU A 50 11.10 -3.20 4.26
CA GLU A 50 9.98 -4.09 4.62
C GLU A 50 9.30 -3.75 5.96
N ALA A 51 10.07 -3.27 6.93
CA ALA A 51 9.54 -2.85 8.22
C ALA A 51 8.50 -1.72 8.09
N MET A 52 8.63 -0.83 7.10
CA MET A 52 7.62 0.19 6.81
C MET A 52 6.36 -0.43 6.21
N ILE A 53 6.50 -1.38 5.29
CA ILE A 53 5.37 -2.07 4.65
C ILE A 53 4.52 -2.76 5.73
N GLU A 54 5.15 -3.45 6.67
CA GLU A 54 4.46 -4.07 7.82
C GLU A 54 3.79 -3.02 8.73
N ARG A 55 4.43 -1.86 8.97
CA ARG A 55 3.81 -0.76 9.72
C ARG A 55 2.58 -0.19 9.02
N ILE A 56 2.62 -0.05 7.69
CA ILE A 56 1.48 0.44 6.90
C ILE A 56 0.36 -0.59 6.88
N LYS A 57 0.66 -1.88 6.81
CA LYS A 57 -0.35 -2.93 6.97
C LYS A 57 -0.99 -2.90 8.35
N ALA A 58 -0.22 -2.62 9.41
CA ALA A 58 -0.72 -2.62 10.78
C ALA A 58 -1.50 -1.34 11.16
N GLY A 59 -1.09 -0.18 10.65
CA GLY A 59 -1.62 1.12 11.07
C GLY A 59 -2.07 2.04 9.92
N GLY A 60 -1.94 1.60 8.67
CA GLY A 60 -2.42 2.34 7.50
C GLY A 60 -3.94 2.30 7.37
N GLN A 61 -4.45 3.22 6.56
CA GLN A 61 -5.87 3.30 6.28
C GLN A 61 -6.26 2.19 5.30
N LYS A 62 -7.19 1.33 5.71
CA LYS A 62 -7.77 0.35 4.79
C LYS A 62 -8.49 1.07 3.65
N ILE A 63 -8.19 0.68 2.41
CA ILE A 63 -8.82 1.27 1.22
C ILE A 63 -10.07 0.48 0.81
N SER A 64 -10.88 1.08 -0.07
CA SER A 64 -12.07 0.42 -0.60
C SER A 64 -11.71 -0.80 -1.46
N GLU A 65 -12.65 -1.73 -1.63
CA GLU A 65 -12.45 -2.88 -2.52
C GLU A 65 -12.22 -2.45 -3.97
N GLU A 66 -12.94 -1.42 -4.43
CA GLU A 66 -12.80 -0.86 -5.78
C GLU A 66 -11.40 -0.28 -5.99
N ASP A 67 -10.94 0.56 -5.06
CA ASP A 67 -9.58 1.13 -5.06
C ASP A 67 -8.48 0.06 -5.00
N ALA A 68 -8.75 -1.05 -4.30
CA ALA A 68 -7.81 -2.14 -4.18
C ALA A 68 -7.71 -2.93 -5.49
N LYS A 69 -8.84 -3.22 -6.14
CA LYS A 69 -8.87 -3.94 -7.42
C LYS A 69 -8.25 -3.15 -8.57
N ASP A 70 -8.46 -1.83 -8.60
CA ASP A 70 -7.83 -0.94 -9.59
C ASP A 70 -6.29 -0.96 -9.48
N ARG A 71 -5.77 -1.01 -8.25
CA ARG A 71 -4.33 -0.98 -7.99
C ARG A 71 -3.66 -2.36 -8.01
N PHE A 72 -4.37 -3.41 -7.62
CA PHE A 72 -3.85 -4.77 -7.49
C PHE A 72 -4.70 -5.74 -8.31
N PRO A 73 -4.39 -5.93 -9.60
CA PRO A 73 -5.08 -6.92 -10.43
C PRO A 73 -4.96 -8.35 -9.87
N GLU A 74 -3.96 -8.62 -9.03
CA GLU A 74 -3.74 -9.91 -8.37
C GLU A 74 -4.95 -10.34 -7.52
N ILE A 75 -5.76 -9.40 -7.04
CA ILE A 75 -6.99 -9.72 -6.29
C ILE A 75 -7.95 -10.55 -7.15
N GLU A 76 -8.13 -10.15 -8.42
CA GLU A 76 -9.03 -10.83 -9.34
C GLU A 76 -8.37 -12.06 -9.96
N GLU A 77 -7.10 -11.96 -10.37
CA GLU A 77 -6.35 -13.08 -10.96
C GLU A 77 -6.24 -14.28 -10.02
N MET A 78 -6.09 -14.02 -8.72
CA MET A 78 -6.00 -15.07 -7.70
C MET A 78 -7.36 -15.44 -7.09
N GLY A 79 -8.46 -14.80 -7.50
CA GLY A 79 -9.81 -15.06 -6.97
C GLY A 79 -9.95 -14.79 -5.47
N LEU A 80 -9.23 -13.78 -4.96
CA LEU A 80 -9.18 -13.47 -3.53
C LEU A 80 -10.44 -12.71 -3.07
N ARG A 81 -10.92 -13.03 -1.86
CA ARG A 81 -12.04 -12.33 -1.24
C ARG A 81 -11.55 -11.09 -0.51
N TYR A 82 -12.04 -9.91 -0.90
CA TYR A 82 -11.69 -8.69 -0.19
C TYR A 82 -12.41 -8.64 1.16
N ARG A 83 -11.64 -8.47 2.23
CA ARG A 83 -12.20 -8.36 3.58
C ARG A 83 -12.95 -7.05 3.69
N ARG A 84 -14.17 -7.09 4.22
CA ARG A 84 -14.97 -5.89 4.56
C ARG A 84 -14.46 -5.22 5.81
#